data_AF-A0A7Y6YRR2-F1
#
_entry.id   AF-A0A7Y6YRR2-F1
#
_cell.length_a   1.000
_cell.length_b   1.000
_cell.length_c   1.000
_cell.angle_alpha   90.00
_cell.angle_beta   90.00
_cell.angle_gamma   90.00
#
_symmetry.space_group_name_H-M   'P 1'
#
loop_
_entity.id
_entity.type
_entity.pdbx_description
1 polymer ?
#
loop_
_entity_poly.entity_id
_entity_poly.type
_entity_poly.pdbx_seq_one_letter_code
_entity_poly.pdbx_strand_id
1 'polypeptide(L)' 'MAKAKYISDFERDVMRIGAARGYKAPQIARFLKRGKMVVYNHLKAMESDGTLKDLPLCFVTDEIAEAIGKANRA' A
#
# COMPACT_ATOMS: atom_id res chain seq x y z
N MET A 1 -23.32 -3.22 17.89
CA MET A 1 -21.90 -3.13 17.49
C MET A 1 -21.81 -2.19 16.29
N ALA A 2 -21.10 -1.06 16.39
CA ALA A 2 -20.92 -0.16 15.27
C ALA A 2 -20.23 -0.94 14.14
N LYS A 3 -20.89 -1.08 12.97
CA LYS A 3 -20.30 -1.72 11.79
C LYS A 3 -18.99 -0.97 11.48
N ALA A 4 -17.85 -1.63 11.64
CA ALA A 4 -16.56 -1.04 11.34
C ALA A 4 -16.64 -0.46 9.93
N LYS A 5 -16.40 0.85 9.81
CA LYS A 5 -16.49 1.55 8.53
C LYS A 5 -15.49 0.88 7.58
N TYR A 6 -16.00 0.25 6.51
CA TYR A 6 -15.19 -0.52 5.55
C TYR A 6 -13.98 0.32 5.11
N ILE A 7 -12.84 -0.35 4.90
CA ILE A 7 -11.68 0.26 4.24
C ILE A 7 -12.00 0.35 2.75
N SER A 8 -11.90 1.55 2.17
CA SER A 8 -12.10 1.76 0.74
C SER A 8 -10.87 1.33 -0.06
N ASP A 9 -11.04 1.19 -1.38
CA ASP A 9 -9.93 0.86 -2.28
C ASP A 9 -8.86 1.96 -2.28
N PHE A 10 -9.27 3.23 -2.24
CA PHE A 10 -8.37 4.36 -2.06
C PHE A 10 -7.53 4.24 -0.78
N GLU A 11 -8.16 3.93 0.35
CA GLU A 11 -7.46 3.75 1.62
C GLU A 11 -6.47 2.57 1.57
N ARG A 12 -6.83 1.50 0.86
CA ARG A 12 -5.97 0.35 0.65
C ARG A 12 -4.75 0.70 -0.20
N ASP A 13 -4.93 1.47 -1.27
CA ASP A 13 -3.82 1.93 -2.11
C ASP A 13 -2.88 2.87 -1.36
N VAL A 14 -3.43 3.76 -0.54
CA VAL A 14 -2.61 4.59 0.36
C VAL A 14 -1.79 3.73 1.34
N MET A 15 -2.36 2.63 1.85
CA MET A 15 -1.61 1.70 2.70
C MET A 15 -0.46 1.01 1.94
N ARG A 16 -0.71 0.57 0.70
CA ARG A 16 0.34 -0.05 -0.16
C ARG A 16 1.46 0.94 -0.46
N ILE A 17 1.12 2.15 -0.90
CA ILE A 17 2.10 3.22 -1.18
C ILE A 17 2.90 3.56 0.08
N GLY A 18 2.20 3.71 1.22
CA GLY A 18 2.82 3.98 2.50
C GLY A 18 3.85 2.92 2.88
N ALA A 19 3.48 1.64 2.78
CA ALA A 19 4.37 0.52 3.06
C ALA A 19 5.57 0.46 2.11
N ALA A 20 5.35 0.63 0.80
CA ALA A 20 6.42 0.62 -0.21
C ALA A 20 7.45 1.75 -0.01
N ARG A 21 7.01 2.92 0.48
CA ARG A 21 7.88 4.06 0.81
C ARG A 21 8.45 4.00 2.23
N GLY A 22 8.26 2.91 2.96
CA GLY A 22 8.82 2.69 4.29
C GLY A 22 8.10 3.40 5.45
N TYR A 23 6.89 3.91 5.23
CA TYR A 23 6.08 4.50 6.30
C TYR A 23 5.48 3.41 7.20
N LYS A 24 5.51 3.65 8.51
CA LYS A 24 4.98 2.71 9.51
C LYS A 24 3.47 2.86 9.66
N ALA A 25 2.78 1.78 10.05
CA ALA A 25 1.33 1.74 10.25
C ALA A 25 0.75 2.92 11.08
N PRO A 26 1.39 3.42 12.16
CA PRO A 26 0.88 4.59 12.89
C PRO A 26 0.89 5.89 12.07
N GLN A 27 1.85 6.06 11.16
CA GLN A 27 1.94 7.25 10.29
C GLN A 27 0.84 7.22 9.23
N ILE A 28 0.63 6.05 8.63
CA ILE A 28 -0.43 5.80 7.63
C ILE A 28 -1.81 5.97 8.29
N ALA A 29 -2.02 5.42 9.49
CA ALA A 29 -3.27 5.55 10.25
C ALA A 29 -3.59 7.02 10.58
N ARG A 30 -2.58 7.82 10.95
CA ARG A 30 -2.74 9.26 11.19
C ARG A 30 -3.18 10.00 9.92
N PHE A 31 -2.58 9.67 8.77
CA PHE A 31 -2.97 10.25 7.48
C PHE A 31 -4.41 9.90 7.09
N LEU A 32 -4.78 8.63 7.23
CA LEU A 32 -6.12 8.13 6.90
C LEU A 32 -7.20 8.47 7.95
N LYS A 33 -6.81 9.07 9.08
CA LYS A 33 -7.69 9.28 10.26
C LYS A 33 -8.39 7.98 10.69
N ARG A 34 -7.68 6.86 10.63
CA ARG A 34 -8.16 5.51 11.01
C ARG A 34 -7.48 5.02 12.28
N GLY A 35 -8.08 4.02 12.93
CA GLY A 35 -7.49 3.36 14.08
C GLY A 35 -6.20 2.62 13.69
N LYS A 36 -5.15 2.71 14.52
CA LYS A 36 -3.83 2.10 14.25
C LYS A 36 -3.94 0.59 13.99
N MET A 37 -4.73 -0.11 14.79
CA MET A 37 -4.93 -1.56 14.66
C MET A 37 -5.65 -1.94 13.36
N VAL A 38 -6.55 -1.09 12.86
CA VAL A 38 -7.24 -1.34 11.58
C VAL A 38 -6.23 -1.35 10.44
N VAL A 39 -5.37 -0.32 10.37
CA VAL A 39 -4.32 -0.23 9.35
C VAL A 39 -3.31 -1.37 9.48
N TYR A 40 -2.89 -1.69 10.71
CA TYR A 40 -1.95 -2.78 10.94
C TYR A 40 -2.50 -4.13 10.46
N ASN A 41 -3.75 -4.44 10.81
CA ASN A 41 -4.40 -5.68 10.40
C ASN A 41 -4.55 -5.75 8.87
N HIS A 42 -4.86 -4.64 8.20
CA HIS A 42 -4.95 -4.60 6.75
C HIS A 42 -3.59 -4.75 6.04
N LEU A 43 -2.53 -4.13 6.56
CA LEU A 43 -1.18 -4.34 6.03
C LEU A 43 -0.76 -5.80 6.15
N LYS A 44 -1.01 -6.43 7.30
CA LYS A 44 -0.70 -7.84 7.52
C LYS A 44 -1.53 -8.77 6.63
N ALA A 45 -2.81 -8.45 6.44
CA ALA A 45 -3.68 -9.21 5.52
C ALA A 45 -3.14 -9.12 4.08
N MET A 46 -2.84 -7.92 3.57
CA MET A 46 -2.27 -7.75 2.23
C MET A 46 -0.90 -8.40 2.06
N GLU A 47 -0.08 -8.42 3.11
CA GLU A 47 1.20 -9.14 3.10
C GLU A 47 1.00 -10.66 3.01
N SER A 48 0.08 -11.20 3.82
CA SER A 48 -0.31 -12.63 3.77
C SER A 48 -0.90 -13.03 2.42
N ASP A 49 -1.68 -12.14 1.81
CA ASP A 49 -2.32 -12.36 0.51
C ASP A 49 -1.35 -12.11 -0.67
N GLY A 50 -0.14 -11.60 -0.41
CA GLY A 50 0.83 -11.25 -1.44
C GLY A 50 0.52 -9.98 -2.24
N THR A 51 -0.55 -9.26 -1.89
CA THR A 51 -1.07 -8.09 -2.62
C THR A 51 -0.55 -6.74 -2.09
N LEU A 52 0.33 -6.76 -1.08
CA LEU A 52 0.90 -5.53 -0.51
C LEU A 52 1.76 -4.77 -1.53
N LYS A 53 2.35 -5.48 -2.49
CA LYS A 53 3.20 -4.92 -3.55
C LYS A 53 2.42 -4.55 -4.82
N ASP A 54 1.09 -4.73 -4.84
CA ASP A 54 0.23 -4.36 -5.97
C ASP A 54 0.02 -2.84 -6.01
N LEU A 55 1.11 -2.11 -6.27
CA LEU A 55 1.11 -0.66 -6.28
C LEU A 55 0.36 -0.12 -7.49
N PRO A 56 -0.37 1.00 -7.35
CA PRO A 56 -1.02 1.63 -8.49
C PRO A 56 0.03 2.00 -9.54
N LEU A 57 -0.24 1.63 -10.80
CA LEU A 57 0.66 1.82 -11.94
C LEU A 57 1.21 3.25 -12.06
N CYS A 58 0.42 4.26 -11.72
CA CYS A 58 0.84 5.66 -11.77
C CYS A 58 2.01 6.00 -10.83
N PHE A 59 2.19 5.26 -9.74
CA PHE A 59 3.28 5.47 -8.77
C PHE A 59 4.51 4.59 -9.03
N VAL A 60 4.41 3.59 -9.91
CA VAL A 60 5.52 2.69 -10.30
C VAL A 60 5.96 2.93 -11.74
N THR A 61 5.43 3.95 -12.42
CA THR A 61 5.75 4.29 -13.82
C THR A 61 7.27 4.39 -14.05
N ASP A 62 7.98 5.06 -13.14
CA ASP A 62 9.44 5.25 -13.23
C ASP A 62 10.21 3.94 -13.01
N GLU A 63 9.79 3.14 -12.03
CA GLU A 63 10.39 1.85 -11.70
C GLU A 63 10.19 0.83 -12.84
N ILE A 64 9.04 0.87 -13.51
CA ILE A 64 8.73 0.05 -14.69
C ILE A 64 9.55 0.50 -15.90
N ALA A 65 9.63 1.80 -16.17
CA ALA A 65 10.46 2.34 -17.25
C ALA A 65 11.94 1.98 -17.06
N GLU A 66 12.45 2.03 -15.83
CA GLU A 66 13.82 1.62 -15.49
C GLU A 66 14.03 0.11 -15.72
N ALA A 67 13.08 -0.73 -15.31
CA ALA A 67 13.14 -2.17 -15.52
C ALA A 67 13.18 -2.54 -17.01
N ILE A 68 12.37 -1.88 -17.85
CA ILE A 68 12.40 -2.04 -19.32
C ILE A 68 13.77 -1.63 -19.88
N GLY A 69 14.31 -0.50 -19.42
CA GLY A 69 15.63 -0.03 -19.83
C GLY A 69 16.75 -1.02 -19.50
N LYS A 70 16.68 -1.70 -18.35
CA LYS A 70 17.64 -2.74 -17.96
C LYS A 70 17.50 -4.01 -18.80
N ALA A 71 16.27 -4.46 -19.08
CA ALA A 71 16.00 -5.65 -19.88
C ALA A 71 16.52 -5.52 -21.32
N ASN A 72 16.49 -4.31 -21.89
CA ASN A 72 16.96 -4.05 -23.27
C ASN A 72 18.48 -3.85 -23.41
N ARG A 73 19.23 -3.88 -22.30
CA ARG A 73 20.71 -3.76 -22.29
C ARG A 73 21.41 -5.12 -22.05
N ALA A 74 20.65 -6.18 -21.81
CA ALA A 74 21.13 -7.56 -21.69
C ALA A 74 21.02 -8.26 -23.04
#